data_AF-A0A2G6CGA1-F1
#
_entry.id   AF-A0A2G6CGA1-F1
#
_cell.length_a   1.000
_cell.length_b   1.000
_cell.length_c   1.000
_cell.angle_alpha   90.00
_cell.angle_beta   90.00
_cell.angle_gamma   90.00
#
_symmetry.space_group_name_H-M   'P 1'
#
loop_
_entity.id
_entity.type
_entity.pdbx_description
1 polymer ?
#
loop_
_entity_poly.entity_id
_entity_poly.type
_entity_poly.pdbx_seq_one_letter_code
_entity_poly.pdbx_strand_id
1 'polypeptide(L)'
;MALNKLLHLFSAKRPTETKEETRQRQGRWINAKLREWQLAWHALFDQDPGQPTADNAAKTEPIPDDLDRDYRLIFGFCEVTAETRAACFALLPKGDQLAERFEQFYETRNKDIPPEAAIALAEEMRKAFKDCWANYRGNWDHIAVVDEDDEAAHKALGLECGLREAFEKPLFQPDPDDKLAEIAAELFLREPLYTAAWNTYYAGDWITGIYHPPAHDKCLEINYKLWLGGWDLLIGRNGIGLTQRRHR
;
A
#
# COMPACT_ATOMS: atom_id res chain seq x y z
N MET A 1 -18.21 49.89 -41.25
CA MET A 1 -17.59 48.56 -41.52
C MET A 1 -16.33 48.40 -40.67
N ALA A 2 -16.45 48.37 -39.34
CA ALA A 2 -15.27 48.36 -38.44
C ALA A 2 -15.57 47.85 -37.02
N LEU A 3 -16.46 46.86 -36.84
CA LEU A 3 -16.78 46.37 -35.49
C LEU A 3 -16.93 44.85 -35.37
N ASN A 4 -16.36 44.06 -36.29
CA ASN A 4 -16.43 42.58 -36.25
C ASN A 4 -15.07 41.87 -36.31
N LYS A 5 -13.95 42.58 -36.09
CA LYS A 5 -12.59 41.99 -36.20
C LYS A 5 -11.81 41.86 -34.89
N LEU A 6 -12.41 42.17 -33.74
CA LEU A 6 -11.70 42.18 -32.44
C LEU A 6 -12.08 41.05 -31.46
N LEU A 7 -12.98 40.14 -31.85
CA LEU A 7 -13.41 39.02 -30.98
C LEU A 7 -12.69 37.68 -31.23
N HIS A 8 -11.67 37.65 -32.09
CA HIS A 8 -10.92 36.41 -32.39
C HIS A 8 -9.48 36.36 -31.85
N LEU A 9 -9.03 37.35 -31.06
CA LEU A 9 -7.61 37.46 -30.68
C LEU A 9 -7.22 36.96 -29.29
N PHE A 10 -8.13 36.41 -28.48
CA PHE A 10 -7.76 35.79 -27.20
C PHE A 10 -8.56 34.53 -26.90
N SER A 11 -8.49 33.54 -27.79
CA SER A 11 -8.60 32.14 -27.37
C SER A 11 -7.22 31.52 -27.41
N ALA A 12 -6.29 32.06 -26.62
CA ALA A 12 -5.06 31.35 -26.32
C ALA A 12 -5.47 30.04 -25.63
N LYS A 13 -5.39 28.92 -26.35
CA LYS A 13 -5.42 27.60 -25.72
C LYS A 13 -4.42 27.68 -24.58
N ARG A 14 -4.87 27.51 -23.33
CA ARG A 14 -3.95 27.41 -22.20
C ARG A 14 -2.89 26.37 -22.57
N PRO A 15 -1.60 26.62 -22.34
CA PRO A 15 -0.57 25.62 -22.57
C PRO A 15 -1.01 24.34 -21.87
N THR A 16 -1.02 23.23 -22.60
CA THR A 16 -1.23 21.92 -21.98
C THR A 16 -0.11 21.71 -20.98
N GLU A 17 -0.45 21.49 -19.71
CA GLU A 17 0.50 21.21 -18.64
C GLU A 17 1.44 20.07 -19.07
N THR A 18 2.75 20.25 -18.90
CA THR A 18 3.72 19.19 -19.15
C THR A 18 3.59 18.10 -18.09
N LYS A 19 4.07 16.88 -18.39
CA LYS A 19 4.08 15.78 -17.42
C LYS A 19 4.79 16.17 -16.11
N GLU A 20 5.87 16.93 -16.20
CA GLU A 20 6.61 17.40 -15.03
C GLU A 20 5.79 18.36 -14.17
N GLU A 21 5.18 19.36 -14.81
CA GLU A 21 4.32 20.32 -14.11
C GLU A 21 3.13 19.62 -13.42
N THR A 22 2.51 18.65 -14.09
CA THR A 22 1.44 17.83 -13.50
C THR A 22 1.94 17.07 -12.27
N ARG A 23 3.09 16.38 -12.34
CA ARG A 23 3.65 15.66 -11.18
C ARG A 23 3.95 16.59 -10.01
N GLN A 24 4.53 17.76 -10.28
CA GLN A 24 4.82 18.73 -9.22
C GLN A 24 3.54 19.28 -8.58
N ARG A 25 2.49 19.53 -9.37
CA ARG A 25 1.17 19.93 -8.88
C ARG A 25 0.56 18.83 -8.01
N GLN A 26 0.58 17.59 -8.47
CA GLN A 26 0.08 16.42 -7.74
C GLN A 26 0.86 16.20 -6.44
N GLY A 27 2.18 16.25 -6.47
CA GLY A 27 3.04 16.10 -5.28
C GLY A 27 2.77 17.18 -4.23
N ARG A 28 2.58 18.44 -4.63
CA ARG A 28 2.18 19.52 -3.69
C ARG A 28 0.82 19.25 -3.06
N TRP A 29 -0.15 18.77 -3.84
CA TRP A 29 -1.47 18.44 -3.34
C TRP A 29 -1.43 17.25 -2.36
N ILE A 30 -0.70 16.19 -2.71
CA ILE A 30 -0.49 15.01 -1.87
C ILE A 30 0.14 15.45 -0.54
N ASN A 31 1.26 16.17 -0.56
CA ASN A 31 1.93 16.62 0.66
C ASN A 31 1.03 17.48 1.57
N ALA A 32 0.19 18.33 0.99
CA ALA A 32 -0.79 19.09 1.76
C ALA A 32 -1.82 18.19 2.45
N LYS A 33 -2.30 17.14 1.77
CA LYS A 33 -3.23 16.15 2.35
C LYS A 33 -2.59 15.27 3.40
N LEU A 34 -1.36 14.83 3.18
CA LEU A 34 -0.56 14.11 4.17
C LEU A 34 -0.46 14.91 5.47
N ARG A 35 -0.15 16.22 5.39
CA ARG A 35 -0.09 17.10 6.57
C ARG A 35 -1.45 17.29 7.24
N GLU A 36 -2.52 17.46 6.46
CA GLU A 36 -3.88 17.58 6.99
C GLU A 36 -4.28 16.35 7.81
N TRP A 37 -4.04 15.14 7.29
CA TRP A 37 -4.34 13.90 7.98
C TRP A 37 -3.44 13.64 9.18
N GLN A 38 -2.15 13.97 9.09
CA GLN A 38 -1.21 13.90 10.22
C GLN A 38 -1.76 14.68 11.42
N LEU A 39 -2.09 15.96 11.22
CA LEU A 39 -2.62 16.80 12.29
C LEU A 39 -3.96 16.29 12.83
N ALA A 40 -4.84 15.80 11.96
CA ALA A 40 -6.14 15.26 12.36
C ALA A 40 -6.01 13.96 13.17
N TRP A 41 -5.10 13.07 12.80
CA TRP A 41 -4.82 11.83 13.54
C TRP A 41 -4.23 12.14 14.91
N HIS A 42 -3.29 13.08 15.01
CA HIS A 42 -2.78 13.53 16.30
C HIS A 42 -3.88 14.09 17.21
N ALA A 43 -4.81 14.89 16.66
CA ALA A 43 -5.93 15.41 17.42
C ALA A 43 -6.85 14.30 17.95
N LEU A 44 -7.02 13.21 17.20
CA LEU A 44 -7.75 12.02 17.66
C LEU A 44 -6.96 11.27 18.75
N PHE A 45 -5.66 11.07 18.56
CA PHE A 45 -4.78 10.43 19.55
C PHE A 45 -4.73 11.21 20.87
N ASP A 46 -4.79 12.55 20.82
CA ASP A 46 -4.79 13.39 22.03
C ASP A 46 -6.02 13.16 22.92
N GLN A 47 -7.13 12.75 22.30
CA GLN A 47 -8.43 12.48 22.93
C GLN A 47 -8.63 11.00 23.28
N ASP A 48 -7.75 10.11 22.79
CA ASP A 48 -7.88 8.67 23.00
C ASP A 48 -7.64 8.31 24.49
N PRO A 49 -8.55 7.53 25.10
CA PRO A 49 -8.44 7.17 26.51
C PRO A 49 -7.33 6.16 26.82
N GLY A 50 -6.83 5.41 25.83
CA GLY A 50 -5.71 4.48 25.96
C GLY A 50 -4.32 5.13 25.85
N GLN A 51 -4.25 6.37 25.36
CA GLN A 51 -3.01 7.08 25.13
C GLN A 51 -2.16 7.41 26.38
N PRO A 52 -2.73 7.66 27.59
CA PRO A 52 -1.93 7.89 28.80
C PRO A 52 -1.02 6.72 29.22
N THR A 53 -1.22 5.52 28.66
CA THR A 53 -0.43 4.32 28.96
C THR A 53 0.51 3.88 27.84
N ALA A 54 0.55 4.62 26.73
CA ALA A 54 1.37 4.32 25.57
C ALA A 54 2.82 4.81 25.74
N ASP A 55 3.80 4.01 25.32
CA ASP A 55 5.23 4.35 25.45
C ASP A 55 5.63 5.54 24.55
N ASN A 56 4.85 5.81 23.49
CA ASN A 56 5.07 6.90 22.53
C ASN A 56 4.24 8.16 22.83
N ALA A 57 3.72 8.29 24.06
CA ALA A 57 2.75 9.32 24.45
C ALA A 57 3.30 10.74 24.68
N ALA A 58 4.44 11.13 24.08
CA ALA A 58 5.01 12.46 24.26
C ALA A 58 4.14 13.55 23.57
N LYS A 59 3.04 13.96 24.20
CA LYS A 59 2.08 14.99 23.73
C LYS A 59 2.71 16.39 23.62
N THR A 60 3.89 16.62 24.20
CA THR A 60 4.50 17.95 24.32
C THR A 60 5.50 18.28 23.23
N GLU A 61 5.93 17.29 22.44
CA GLU A 61 6.84 17.54 21.32
C GLU A 61 6.07 18.09 20.12
N PRO A 62 6.66 19.04 19.36
CA PRO A 62 6.03 19.54 18.15
C PRO A 62 5.91 18.43 17.11
N ILE A 63 4.75 18.35 16.46
CA ILE A 63 4.50 17.38 15.37
C ILE A 63 5.46 17.71 14.22
N PRO A 64 6.35 16.78 13.82
CA PRO A 64 7.34 17.03 12.77
C PRO A 64 6.67 17.29 11.43
N ASP A 65 7.34 18.03 10.55
CA ASP A 65 6.86 18.27 9.18
C ASP A 65 7.06 17.04 8.28
N ASP A 66 8.04 16.20 8.63
CA ASP A 66 8.39 14.95 7.92
C ASP A 66 7.67 13.77 8.58
N LEU A 67 6.78 13.11 7.83
CA LEU A 67 6.01 11.97 8.31
C LEU A 67 6.87 10.79 8.74
N ASP A 68 8.00 10.56 8.04
CA ASP A 68 8.90 9.44 8.33
C ASP A 68 9.63 9.61 9.67
N ARG A 69 9.49 10.79 10.30
CA ARG A 69 10.03 11.12 11.63
C ARG A 69 8.94 11.23 12.69
N ASP A 70 7.68 11.06 12.32
CA ASP A 70 6.55 11.13 13.24
C ASP A 70 6.34 9.79 13.94
N TYR A 71 7.19 9.50 14.92
CA TYR A 71 7.12 8.24 15.67
C TYR A 71 5.80 8.06 16.42
N ARG A 72 5.16 9.15 16.83
CA ARG A 72 3.84 9.08 17.47
C ARG A 72 2.77 8.63 16.48
N LEU A 73 2.83 9.09 15.23
CA LEU A 73 1.99 8.60 14.15
C LEU A 73 2.30 7.13 13.79
N ILE A 74 3.58 6.80 13.61
CA ILE A 74 4.04 5.49 13.13
C ILE A 74 3.75 4.38 14.16
N PHE A 75 4.11 4.58 15.42
CA PHE A 75 3.96 3.57 16.47
C PHE A 75 2.65 3.71 17.24
N GLY A 76 2.20 4.94 17.49
CA GLY A 76 1.02 5.19 18.34
C GLY A 76 -0.30 4.74 17.71
N PHE A 77 -0.37 4.58 16.39
CA PHE A 77 -1.59 4.11 15.73
C PHE A 77 -2.06 2.73 16.21
N CYS A 78 -1.13 1.84 16.55
CA CYS A 78 -1.47 0.51 17.08
C CYS A 78 -1.76 0.50 18.58
N GLU A 79 -1.47 1.60 19.28
CA GLU A 79 -1.59 1.71 20.74
C GLU A 79 -2.92 2.36 21.17
N VAL A 80 -3.58 3.08 20.26
CA VAL A 80 -4.91 3.67 20.49
C VAL A 80 -6.03 2.64 20.40
N THR A 81 -7.22 2.99 20.90
CA THR A 81 -8.41 2.13 20.87
C THR A 81 -8.90 1.84 19.44
N ALA A 82 -9.66 0.76 19.26
CA ALA A 82 -10.27 0.40 17.98
C ALA A 82 -11.21 1.52 17.48
N GLU A 83 -11.94 2.17 18.38
CA GLU A 83 -12.79 3.32 18.08
C GLU A 83 -12.00 4.50 17.50
N THR A 84 -10.84 4.81 18.10
CA THR A 84 -9.95 5.86 17.59
C THR A 84 -9.33 5.47 16.24
N ARG A 85 -8.91 4.21 16.05
CA ARG A 85 -8.42 3.75 14.73
C ARG A 85 -9.50 3.86 13.66
N ALA A 86 -10.74 3.48 13.96
CA ALA A 86 -11.87 3.65 13.04
C ALA A 86 -12.12 5.13 12.72
N ALA A 87 -12.04 6.02 13.71
CA ALA A 87 -12.15 7.46 13.48
C ALA A 87 -11.01 8.02 12.61
N CYS A 88 -9.78 7.54 12.81
CA CYS A 88 -8.62 7.85 11.99
C CYS A 88 -8.83 7.43 10.53
N PHE A 89 -9.26 6.19 10.29
CA PHE A 89 -9.55 5.70 8.94
C PHE A 89 -10.71 6.44 8.28
N ALA A 90 -11.73 6.84 9.03
CA ALA A 90 -12.89 7.58 8.50
C ALA A 90 -12.53 8.93 7.85
N LEU A 91 -11.33 9.47 8.11
CA LEU A 91 -10.79 10.67 7.47
C LEU A 91 -10.24 10.42 6.05
N LEU A 92 -10.04 9.15 5.69
CA LEU A 92 -9.46 8.69 4.44
C LEU A 92 -10.57 8.20 3.47
N PRO A 93 -10.30 8.16 2.15
CA PRO A 93 -11.22 7.54 1.21
C PRO A 93 -11.51 6.08 1.59
N LYS A 94 -12.78 5.65 1.50
CA LYS A 94 -13.20 4.27 1.86
C LYS A 94 -12.76 3.84 3.28
N GLY A 95 -12.75 4.78 4.22
CA GLY A 95 -12.27 4.57 5.58
C GLY A 95 -12.95 3.44 6.34
N ASP A 96 -14.23 3.19 6.08
CA ASP A 96 -14.98 2.06 6.64
C ASP A 96 -14.36 0.70 6.26
N GLN A 97 -14.02 0.52 4.98
CA GLN A 97 -13.42 -0.71 4.47
C GLN A 97 -11.96 -0.86 4.93
N LEU A 98 -11.20 0.25 5.01
CA LEU A 98 -9.85 0.23 5.58
C LEU A 98 -9.86 -0.23 7.03
N ALA A 99 -10.77 0.34 7.84
CA ALA A 99 -10.93 -0.02 9.24
C ALA A 99 -11.30 -1.50 9.39
N GLU A 100 -12.25 -1.99 8.59
CA GLU A 100 -12.63 -3.41 8.59
C GLU A 100 -11.43 -4.33 8.30
N ARG A 101 -10.65 -4.05 7.25
CA ARG A 101 -9.47 -4.84 6.91
C ARG A 101 -8.38 -4.76 7.96
N PHE A 102 -8.16 -3.57 8.52
CA PHE A 102 -7.16 -3.39 9.57
C PHE A 102 -7.53 -4.17 10.83
N GLU A 103 -8.76 -4.05 11.34
CA GLU A 103 -9.19 -4.79 12.53
C GLU A 103 -9.17 -6.31 12.29
N GLN A 104 -9.58 -6.76 11.09
CA GLN A 104 -9.42 -8.16 10.71
C GLN A 104 -7.95 -8.59 10.79
N PHE A 105 -7.02 -7.81 10.23
CA PHE A 105 -5.59 -8.11 10.33
C PHE A 105 -5.10 -8.11 11.78
N TYR A 106 -5.48 -7.10 12.55
CA TYR A 106 -4.98 -6.86 13.90
C TYR A 106 -5.42 -7.94 14.89
N GLU A 107 -6.60 -8.53 14.67
CA GLU A 107 -7.10 -9.67 15.46
C GLU A 107 -6.63 -11.03 14.93
N THR A 108 -6.18 -11.10 13.68
CA THR A 108 -5.82 -12.37 13.05
C THR A 108 -4.50 -12.90 13.60
N ARG A 109 -4.52 -14.16 14.03
CA ARG A 109 -3.31 -14.89 14.36
C ARG A 109 -2.79 -15.65 13.17
N ASN A 110 -1.49 -15.56 12.98
CA ASN A 110 -0.73 -16.38 12.05
C ASN A 110 -0.99 -17.87 12.29
N LYS A 111 -1.19 -18.61 11.21
CA LYS A 111 -1.43 -20.04 11.25
C LYS A 111 -0.81 -20.69 10.02
N ASP A 112 0.24 -21.47 10.25
CA ASP A 112 0.94 -22.15 9.18
C ASP A 112 0.00 -23.01 8.34
N ILE A 113 0.14 -22.92 7.02
CA ILE A 113 -0.58 -23.76 6.06
C ILE A 113 0.41 -24.74 5.41
N PRO A 114 -0.04 -25.94 5.04
CA PRO A 114 0.83 -26.90 4.38
C PRO A 114 1.18 -26.46 2.95
N PRO A 115 2.27 -26.98 2.36
CA PRO A 115 2.73 -26.57 1.03
C PRO A 115 1.65 -26.69 -0.06
N GLU A 116 0.79 -27.70 0.00
CA GLU A 116 -0.28 -27.91 -0.97
C GLU A 116 -1.32 -26.78 -0.94
N ALA A 117 -1.59 -26.23 0.25
CA ALA A 117 -2.48 -25.09 0.41
C ALA A 117 -1.84 -23.79 -0.10
N ALA A 118 -0.53 -23.60 0.11
CA ALA A 118 0.21 -22.48 -0.44
C ALA A 118 0.24 -22.50 -1.97
N ILE A 119 0.48 -23.68 -2.57
CA ILE A 119 0.41 -23.87 -4.03
C ILE A 119 -0.99 -23.57 -4.56
N ALA A 120 -2.05 -24.02 -3.88
CA ALA A 120 -3.42 -23.73 -4.28
C ALA A 120 -3.74 -22.22 -4.27
N LEU A 121 -3.26 -21.49 -3.26
CA LEU A 121 -3.35 -20.03 -3.22
C LEU A 121 -2.58 -19.38 -4.36
N ALA A 122 -1.35 -19.82 -4.65
CA ALA A 122 -0.56 -19.29 -5.77
C ALA A 122 -1.24 -19.54 -7.13
N GLU A 123 -1.91 -20.69 -7.31
CA GLU A 123 -2.73 -20.97 -8.50
C GLU A 123 -3.98 -20.08 -8.59
N GLU A 124 -4.59 -19.72 -7.46
CA GLU A 124 -5.66 -18.73 -7.43
C GLU A 124 -5.13 -17.34 -7.81
N MET A 125 -3.96 -16.96 -7.29
CA MET A 125 -3.30 -15.69 -7.61
C MET A 125 -2.97 -15.62 -9.10
N ARG A 126 -2.46 -16.70 -9.69
CA ARG A 126 -2.20 -16.79 -11.13
C ARG A 126 -3.42 -16.42 -11.98
N LYS A 127 -4.62 -16.85 -11.57
CA LYS A 127 -5.85 -16.54 -12.30
C LYS A 127 -6.18 -15.05 -12.21
N ALA A 128 -6.09 -14.46 -11.01
CA ALA A 128 -6.33 -13.04 -10.82
C ALA A 128 -5.27 -12.17 -11.54
N PHE A 129 -3.99 -12.57 -11.46
CA PHE A 129 -2.86 -11.83 -12.03
C PHE A 129 -2.95 -11.67 -13.56
N LYS A 130 -3.63 -12.58 -14.26
CA LYS A 130 -3.88 -12.45 -15.72
C LYS A 130 -4.62 -11.17 -16.07
N ASP A 131 -5.53 -10.73 -15.20
CA ASP A 131 -6.36 -9.55 -15.40
C ASP A 131 -5.75 -8.28 -14.75
N CYS A 132 -4.54 -8.38 -14.21
CA CYS A 132 -3.81 -7.25 -13.63
C CYS A 132 -2.89 -6.57 -14.64
N TRP A 133 -2.72 -5.26 -14.49
CA TRP A 133 -1.50 -4.60 -14.96
C TRP A 133 -0.35 -4.92 -14.00
N ALA A 134 0.84 -5.17 -14.52
CA ALA A 134 2.05 -5.41 -13.75
C ALA A 134 3.25 -4.88 -14.53
N ASN A 135 4.19 -4.25 -13.82
CA ASN A 135 5.46 -3.79 -14.35
C ASN A 135 6.40 -4.97 -14.65
N TYR A 136 6.35 -6.01 -13.83
CA TYR A 136 7.05 -7.27 -14.07
C TYR A 136 6.06 -8.43 -14.23
N ARG A 137 6.18 -9.15 -15.34
CA ARG A 137 5.40 -10.37 -15.62
C ARG A 137 6.34 -11.56 -15.62
N GLY A 138 6.41 -12.26 -14.50
CA GLY A 138 7.08 -13.56 -14.43
C GLY A 138 6.31 -14.67 -15.15
N ASN A 139 6.92 -15.85 -15.18
CA ASN A 139 6.26 -17.05 -15.68
C ASN A 139 5.49 -17.75 -14.55
N TRP A 140 4.16 -17.76 -14.64
CA TRP A 140 3.28 -18.38 -13.66
C TRP A 140 2.92 -19.85 -13.97
N ASP A 141 3.41 -20.41 -15.08
CA ASP A 141 3.07 -21.79 -15.47
C ASP A 141 3.84 -22.85 -14.67
N HIS A 142 4.86 -22.43 -13.92
CA HIS A 142 5.62 -23.30 -13.04
C HIS A 142 5.67 -22.68 -11.64
N ILE A 143 4.98 -23.30 -10.68
CA ILE A 143 4.99 -22.92 -9.27
C ILE A 143 5.71 -24.02 -8.50
N ALA A 144 6.73 -23.65 -7.75
CA ALA A 144 7.54 -24.58 -6.97
C ALA A 144 7.67 -24.11 -5.52
N VAL A 145 7.72 -25.08 -4.60
CA VAL A 145 8.16 -24.84 -3.22
C VAL A 145 9.67 -24.87 -3.22
N VAL A 146 10.28 -23.83 -2.66
CA VAL A 146 11.71 -23.59 -2.72
C VAL A 146 12.23 -23.34 -1.31
N ASP A 147 13.38 -23.93 -0.99
CA ASP A 147 14.10 -23.57 0.24
C ASP A 147 14.71 -22.17 0.04
N GLU A 148 14.59 -21.30 1.04
CA GLU A 148 15.16 -19.95 0.98
C GLU A 148 16.68 -19.99 0.70
N ASP A 149 17.37 -21.01 1.21
CA ASP A 149 18.82 -21.18 1.08
C ASP A 149 19.23 -21.95 -0.21
N ASP A 150 18.29 -22.41 -1.04
CA ASP A 150 18.60 -23.14 -2.28
C ASP A 150 18.88 -22.20 -3.46
N GLU A 151 20.11 -21.68 -3.51
CA GLU A 151 20.56 -20.81 -4.60
C GLU A 151 20.38 -21.42 -6.01
N ALA A 152 20.48 -22.75 -6.14
CA ALA A 152 20.33 -23.42 -7.41
C ALA A 152 18.88 -23.37 -7.91
N ALA A 153 17.92 -23.59 -7.01
CA ALA A 153 16.49 -23.45 -7.31
C ALA A 153 16.11 -22.00 -7.62
N HIS A 154 16.60 -21.03 -6.83
CA HIS A 154 16.37 -19.60 -7.09
C HIS A 154 16.88 -19.19 -8.47
N LYS A 155 18.09 -19.63 -8.84
CA LYS A 155 18.68 -19.36 -10.15
C LYS A 155 17.93 -20.07 -11.28
N ALA A 156 17.47 -21.30 -11.08
CA ALA A 156 16.72 -22.06 -12.09
C ALA A 156 15.38 -21.40 -12.42
N LEU A 157 14.65 -20.97 -11.39
CA LEU A 157 13.39 -20.24 -11.51
C LEU A 157 13.60 -18.78 -11.95
N GLY A 158 14.81 -18.25 -11.75
CA GLY A 158 15.15 -16.86 -12.03
C GLY A 158 14.29 -15.92 -11.21
N LEU A 159 14.17 -16.18 -9.89
CA LEU A 159 13.39 -15.37 -8.95
C LEU A 159 13.98 -13.96 -8.87
N GLU A 160 13.16 -12.92 -9.05
CA GLU A 160 13.63 -11.53 -9.13
C GLU A 160 13.00 -10.62 -8.09
N CYS A 161 11.71 -10.78 -7.81
CA CYS A 161 11.00 -9.84 -6.97
C CYS A 161 9.75 -10.42 -6.32
N GLY A 162 9.23 -9.73 -5.30
CA GLY A 162 7.94 -10.03 -4.71
C GLY A 162 6.79 -9.44 -5.51
N LEU A 163 5.57 -9.64 -5.00
CA LEU A 163 4.37 -9.14 -5.65
C LEU A 163 4.28 -7.60 -5.68
N ARG A 164 4.74 -6.93 -4.62
CA ARG A 164 4.71 -5.47 -4.52
C ARG A 164 5.53 -4.81 -5.61
N GLU A 165 6.77 -5.28 -5.78
CA GLU A 165 7.68 -4.80 -6.83
C GLU A 165 7.14 -5.07 -8.23
N ALA A 166 6.44 -6.19 -8.43
CA ALA A 166 5.80 -6.49 -9.71
C ALA A 166 4.69 -5.50 -10.07
N PHE A 167 4.07 -4.84 -9.09
CA PHE A 167 3.05 -3.81 -9.27
C PHE A 167 3.58 -2.37 -9.15
N GLU A 168 4.88 -2.17 -8.89
CA GLU A 168 5.45 -0.83 -8.80
C GLU A 168 5.26 -0.04 -10.11
N LYS A 169 4.64 1.14 -9.98
CA LYS A 169 4.42 2.03 -11.12
C LYS A 169 5.72 2.74 -11.53
N PRO A 170 5.85 3.14 -12.80
CA PRO A 170 6.96 3.99 -13.23
C PRO A 170 6.99 5.33 -12.47
N LEU A 171 8.13 5.63 -11.83
CA LEU A 171 8.34 6.82 -10.98
C LEU A 171 8.05 8.18 -11.65
N PHE A 172 8.09 8.23 -12.98
CA PHE A 172 7.98 9.47 -13.76
C PHE A 172 6.64 9.64 -14.49
N GLN A 173 5.66 8.78 -14.19
CA GLN A 173 4.34 8.86 -14.79
C GLN A 173 3.38 9.59 -13.83
N PRO A 174 2.68 10.66 -14.26
CA PRO A 174 1.63 11.26 -13.46
C PRO A 174 0.51 10.27 -13.20
N ASP A 175 -0.10 10.36 -12.03
CA ASP A 175 -1.27 9.56 -11.70
C ASP A 175 -2.57 10.20 -12.25
N PRO A 176 -3.65 9.42 -12.41
CA PRO A 176 -4.97 9.99 -12.70
C PRO A 176 -5.43 10.93 -11.57
N ASP A 177 -5.90 12.13 -11.92
CA ASP A 177 -6.31 13.15 -10.94
C ASP A 177 -7.45 12.67 -10.01
N ASP A 178 -8.35 11.83 -10.52
CA ASP A 178 -9.46 11.22 -9.76
C ASP A 178 -9.00 10.16 -8.75
N LYS A 179 -7.73 9.74 -8.82
CA LYS A 179 -7.10 8.75 -7.93
C LYS A 179 -6.16 9.35 -6.90
N LEU A 180 -5.90 10.67 -6.95
CA LEU A 180 -4.90 11.31 -6.07
C LEU A 180 -5.21 11.13 -4.58
N ALA A 181 -6.48 11.16 -4.18
CA ALA A 181 -6.84 10.97 -2.77
C ALA A 181 -6.54 9.55 -2.27
N GLU A 182 -6.80 8.54 -3.10
CA GLU A 182 -6.52 7.14 -2.79
C GLU A 182 -5.00 6.91 -2.71
N ILE A 183 -4.23 7.50 -3.64
CA ILE A 183 -2.76 7.44 -3.64
C ILE A 183 -2.16 8.15 -2.42
N ALA A 184 -2.66 9.33 -2.08
CA ALA A 184 -2.22 10.04 -0.89
C ALA A 184 -2.49 9.21 0.37
N ALA A 185 -3.67 8.57 0.46
CA ALA A 185 -4.01 7.74 1.61
C ALA A 185 -3.11 6.49 1.71
N GLU A 186 -2.81 5.84 0.58
CA GLU A 186 -1.86 4.72 0.53
C GLU A 186 -0.46 5.15 1.01
N LEU A 187 0.03 6.31 0.57
CA LEU A 187 1.32 6.87 1.02
C LEU A 187 1.30 7.21 2.51
N PHE A 188 0.24 7.84 3.00
CA PHE A 188 0.07 8.22 4.40
C PHE A 188 0.10 7.00 5.34
N LEU A 189 -0.55 5.92 4.93
CA LEU A 189 -0.69 4.70 5.72
C LEU A 189 0.55 3.79 5.67
N ARG A 190 1.52 4.06 4.79
CA ARG A 190 2.65 3.15 4.54
C ARG A 190 3.41 2.80 5.81
N GLU A 191 3.94 3.80 6.53
CA GLU A 191 4.74 3.57 7.73
C GLU A 191 3.91 3.03 8.90
N PRO A 192 2.73 3.61 9.25
CA PRO A 192 1.88 3.04 10.30
C PRO A 192 1.53 1.56 10.09
N LEU A 193 1.16 1.17 8.86
CA LEU A 193 0.79 -0.22 8.56
C LEU A 193 2.00 -1.15 8.47
N TYR A 194 3.13 -0.66 7.95
CA TYR A 194 4.39 -1.41 7.93
C TYR A 194 4.86 -1.76 9.35
N THR A 195 4.83 -0.77 10.24
CA THR A 195 5.16 -0.96 11.67
C THR A 195 4.16 -1.87 12.36
N ALA A 196 2.85 -1.69 12.11
CA ALA A 196 1.80 -2.57 12.65
C ALA A 196 2.03 -4.04 12.32
N ALA A 197 2.56 -4.31 11.12
CA ALA A 197 2.77 -5.65 10.60
C ALA A 197 4.16 -6.23 10.87
N TRP A 198 4.88 -5.76 11.90
CA TRP A 198 6.25 -6.20 12.22
C TRP A 198 7.25 -5.96 11.09
N ASN A 199 7.22 -4.77 10.50
CA ASN A 199 8.14 -4.35 9.44
C ASN A 199 8.00 -5.18 8.16
N THR A 200 6.76 -5.40 7.71
CA THR A 200 6.48 -5.98 6.39
C THR A 200 5.30 -5.29 5.72
N TYR A 201 5.28 -5.29 4.38
CA TYR A 201 4.26 -4.60 3.59
C TYR A 201 3.00 -5.44 3.34
N TYR A 202 3.02 -6.76 3.58
CA TYR A 202 1.92 -7.64 3.15
C TYR A 202 0.53 -7.25 3.67
N ALA A 203 0.43 -6.93 4.97
CA ALA A 203 -0.83 -6.51 5.55
C ALA A 203 -1.22 -5.11 5.07
N GLY A 204 -0.26 -4.18 5.01
CA GLY A 204 -0.48 -2.82 4.51
C GLY A 204 -1.00 -2.80 3.07
N ASP A 205 -0.35 -3.55 2.19
CA ASP A 205 -0.72 -3.70 0.78
C ASP A 205 -2.13 -4.27 0.63
N TRP A 206 -2.47 -5.31 1.41
CA TRP A 206 -3.83 -5.84 1.37
C TRP A 206 -4.85 -4.85 1.93
N ILE A 207 -4.57 -4.16 3.03
CA ILE A 207 -5.49 -3.17 3.61
C ILE A 207 -5.78 -2.06 2.59
N THR A 208 -4.75 -1.49 1.95
CA THR A 208 -4.90 -0.45 0.93
C THR A 208 -5.33 -0.97 -0.44
N GLY A 209 -5.35 -2.30 -0.63
CA GLY A 209 -5.76 -2.97 -1.86
C GLY A 209 -7.14 -2.56 -2.39
N ILE A 210 -8.03 -2.08 -1.52
CA ILE A 210 -9.35 -1.52 -1.89
C ILE A 210 -9.26 -0.35 -2.89
N TYR A 211 -8.11 0.31 -3.00
CA TYR A 211 -7.88 1.41 -3.95
C TYR A 211 -7.54 0.93 -5.35
N HIS A 212 -7.23 -0.35 -5.51
CA HIS A 212 -6.85 -0.94 -6.78
C HIS A 212 -8.03 -1.64 -7.48
N PRO A 213 -7.89 -1.95 -8.79
CA PRO A 213 -8.86 -2.78 -9.48
C PRO A 213 -9.05 -4.14 -8.79
N PRO A 214 -10.24 -4.76 -8.87
CA PRO A 214 -10.56 -5.99 -8.13
C PRO A 214 -9.57 -7.14 -8.30
N ALA A 215 -9.00 -7.31 -9.49
CA ALA A 215 -8.00 -8.35 -9.74
C ALA A 215 -6.69 -8.09 -8.99
N HIS A 216 -6.25 -6.84 -8.88
CA HIS A 216 -5.05 -6.46 -8.14
C HIS A 216 -5.29 -6.62 -6.64
N ASP A 217 -6.41 -6.09 -6.14
CA ASP A 217 -6.83 -6.29 -4.74
C ASP A 217 -6.85 -7.78 -4.36
N LYS A 218 -7.36 -8.62 -5.26
CA LYS A 218 -7.39 -10.08 -5.09
C LYS A 218 -5.98 -10.69 -5.00
N CYS A 219 -5.03 -10.23 -5.82
CA CYS A 219 -3.64 -10.68 -5.70
C CYS A 219 -3.04 -10.30 -4.34
N LEU A 220 -3.29 -9.08 -3.85
CA LEU A 220 -2.79 -8.61 -2.55
C LEU A 220 -3.43 -9.39 -1.39
N GLU A 221 -4.74 -9.67 -1.46
CA GLU A 221 -5.44 -10.55 -0.51
C GLU A 221 -4.80 -11.94 -0.43
N ILE A 222 -4.51 -12.55 -1.58
CA ILE A 222 -3.90 -13.88 -1.60
C ILE A 222 -2.45 -13.83 -1.07
N ASN A 223 -1.69 -12.78 -1.38
CA ASN A 223 -0.34 -12.58 -0.87
C ASN A 223 -0.34 -12.44 0.67
N TYR A 224 -1.30 -11.68 1.20
CA TYR A 224 -1.54 -11.57 2.64
C TYR A 224 -1.91 -12.94 3.26
N LYS A 225 -2.74 -13.75 2.61
CA LYS A 225 -3.08 -15.11 3.08
C LYS A 225 -1.87 -16.05 3.08
N LEU A 226 -1.01 -15.98 2.06
CA LEU A 226 0.25 -16.72 2.02
C LEU A 226 1.14 -16.30 3.20
N TRP A 227 1.27 -15.00 3.43
CA TRP A 227 2.03 -14.47 4.56
C TRP A 227 1.48 -14.94 5.91
N LEU A 228 0.16 -14.85 6.15
CA LEU A 228 -0.47 -15.41 7.35
C LEU A 228 -0.17 -16.91 7.53
N GLY A 229 -0.13 -17.61 6.40
CA GLY A 229 0.20 -19.04 6.27
C GLY A 229 1.68 -19.40 6.43
N GLY A 230 2.57 -18.42 6.62
CA GLY A 230 4.01 -18.66 6.78
C GLY A 230 4.78 -18.80 5.47
N TRP A 231 4.24 -18.28 4.36
CA TRP A 231 4.83 -18.38 3.02
C TRP A 231 5.12 -17.00 2.44
N ASP A 232 6.26 -16.85 1.78
CA ASP A 232 6.54 -15.74 0.89
C ASP A 232 6.45 -16.22 -0.57
N LEU A 233 6.06 -15.30 -1.47
CA LEU A 233 5.94 -15.56 -2.90
C LEU A 233 6.93 -14.69 -3.66
N LEU A 234 7.77 -15.35 -4.45
CA LEU A 234 8.72 -14.70 -5.35
C LEU A 234 8.37 -15.00 -6.80
N ILE A 235 8.39 -13.95 -7.62
CA ILE A 235 8.08 -13.99 -9.03
C ILE A 235 9.39 -14.04 -9.82
N GLY A 236 9.54 -15.05 -10.66
CA GLY A 236 10.73 -15.25 -11.49
C GLY A 236 10.43 -15.35 -12.98
N ARG A 237 11.49 -15.28 -13.79
CA ARG A 237 11.38 -15.36 -15.26
C ARG A 237 10.94 -16.73 -15.74
N ASN A 238 11.30 -17.79 -15.01
CA ASN A 238 11.05 -19.18 -15.39
C ASN A 238 10.04 -19.89 -14.47
N GLY A 239 9.59 -19.24 -13.40
CA GLY A 239 8.61 -19.80 -12.47
C GLY A 239 8.35 -18.89 -11.27
N ILE A 240 7.47 -19.36 -10.39
CA ILE A 240 7.13 -18.76 -9.11
C ILE A 240 7.72 -19.64 -8.01
N GLY A 241 8.40 -19.00 -7.05
CA GLY A 241 8.91 -19.65 -5.85
C GLY A 241 8.00 -19.37 -4.66
N LEU A 242 7.63 -20.42 -3.94
CA LEU A 242 7.00 -20.34 -2.62
C LEU A 242 8.02 -20.76 -1.58
N THR A 243 8.46 -19.83 -0.74
CA THR A 243 9.45 -20.08 0.31
C THR A 243 8.77 -20.11 1.67
N GLN A 244 9.04 -21.14 2.46
CA GLN A 244 8.51 -21.22 3.82
C GLN A 244 9.36 -20.34 4.73
N ARG A 245 8.70 -19.45 5.47
CA ARG A 245 9.37 -18.56 6.41
C ARG A 245 9.92 -19.34 7.59
N ARG A 246 11.24 -19.43 7.68
CA ARG A 246 11.93 -19.87 8.89
C ARG A 246 11.93 -18.69 9.83
N HIS A 247 11.33 -18.83 11.01
CA HIS A 247 11.26 -17.84 12.10
C HIS A 247 10.07 -16.84 12.03
N ARG A 248 9.19 -17.00 13.03
CA ARG A 248 8.42 -15.93 13.67
C ARG A 248 8.77 -15.95 15.15
#